data_AF-A0A354BN04-F1
#
_entry.id   AF-A0A354BN04-F1
#
_cell.length_a   1.000
_cell.length_b   1.000
_cell.length_c   1.000
_cell.angle_alpha   90.00
_cell.angle_beta   90.00
_cell.angle_gamma   90.00
#
_symmetry.space_group_name_H-M   'P 1'
#
loop_
_entity.id
_entity.type
_entity.pdbx_description
1 polymer ?
#
loop_
_entity_poly.entity_id
_entity_poly.type
_entity_poly.pdbx_seq_one_letter_code
_entity_poly.pdbx_strand_id
1 'polypeptide(L)'
;QVTVINLDIERLRVLDDQYHGRIVTRAASPAAIEDAVCSADLVIGAVLVPGAKAPKLVSRVLVSQMRPGSVIVDVAVDQGGCIETTRPTTHSDPVYLLEEVIHYCVANMP
;
A
#
# COMPACT_ATOMS: atom_id res chain seq x y z
N GLN A 1 -13.79 2.07 6.01
CA GLN A 1 -14.12 1.75 4.60
C GLN A 1 -12.89 1.09 3.98
N VAL A 2 -13.04 0.19 3.01
CA VAL A 2 -11.92 -0.48 2.34
C VAL A 2 -11.98 -0.21 0.84
N THR A 3 -10.85 0.16 0.26
CA THR A 3 -10.68 0.34 -1.19
C THR A 3 -9.55 -0.54 -1.69
N VAL A 4 -9.79 -1.34 -2.72
CA VAL A 4 -8.77 -2.16 -3.40
C VAL A 4 -8.50 -1.57 -4.77
N ILE A 5 -7.22 -1.31 -5.04
CA ILE A 5 -6.74 -0.80 -6.33
C ILE A 5 -5.93 -1.90 -7.02
N ASN A 6 -6.26 -2.24 -8.26
CA ASN A 6 -5.54 -3.26 -9.03
C ASN A 6 -5.54 -2.96 -10.53
N LEU A 7 -4.54 -3.48 -11.25
CA LEU A 7 -4.51 -3.46 -12.72
C LEU A 7 -5.42 -4.53 -13.33
N ASP A 8 -5.60 -5.65 -12.63
CA ASP A 8 -6.39 -6.78 -13.08
C ASP A 8 -7.87 -6.56 -12.79
N ILE A 9 -8.63 -6.19 -13.83
CA ILE A 9 -10.06 -5.89 -13.74
C ILE A 9 -10.88 -7.12 -13.36
N GLU A 10 -10.49 -8.33 -13.80
CA GLU A 10 -11.23 -9.53 -13.45
C GLU A 10 -11.10 -9.85 -11.97
N ARG A 11 -9.91 -9.64 -11.37
CA ARG A 11 -9.75 -9.75 -9.91
C ARG A 11 -10.59 -8.74 -9.14
N LEU A 12 -10.68 -7.50 -9.63
CA LEU A 12 -11.54 -6.49 -9.03
C LEU A 12 -13.03 -6.91 -9.10
N ARG A 13 -13.47 -7.46 -10.24
CA ARG A 13 -14.83 -7.98 -10.40
C ARG A 13 -15.13 -9.13 -9.45
N VAL A 14 -14.20 -10.08 -9.30
CA VAL A 14 -14.32 -11.18 -8.33
C VAL A 14 -14.47 -10.64 -6.90
N LEU A 15 -13.70 -9.62 -6.51
CA LEU A 15 -13.83 -9.00 -5.20
C LEU A 15 -15.18 -8.29 -5.04
N ASP A 16 -15.63 -7.55 -6.05
CA ASP A 16 -16.93 -6.88 -5.99
C ASP A 16 -18.09 -7.88 -5.86
N ASP A 17 -18.07 -8.95 -6.66
CA ASP A 17 -19.05 -10.04 -6.63
C ASP A 17 -19.06 -10.76 -5.28
N GLN A 18 -17.87 -11.07 -4.72
CA GLN A 18 -17.73 -11.79 -3.46
C GLN A 18 -18.14 -10.96 -2.24
N TYR A 19 -17.80 -9.67 -2.23
CA TYR A 19 -18.03 -8.79 -1.09
C TYR A 19 -19.27 -7.89 -1.26
N HIS A 20 -20.00 -8.04 -2.37
CA HIS A 20 -21.23 -7.33 -2.69
C HIS A 20 -21.10 -5.80 -2.49
N GLY A 21 -20.05 -5.21 -3.07
CA GLY A 21 -19.77 -3.77 -2.99
C GLY A 21 -19.33 -3.24 -1.61
N ARG A 22 -19.17 -4.09 -0.58
CA ARG A 22 -18.62 -3.67 0.73
C ARG A 22 -17.16 -3.24 0.64
N ILE A 23 -16.43 -3.78 -0.35
CA ILE A 23 -15.09 -3.34 -0.73
C ILE A 23 -15.24 -2.50 -2.00
N VAL A 24 -14.78 -1.25 -1.95
CA VAL A 24 -14.73 -0.40 -3.13
C VAL A 24 -13.58 -0.87 -4.01
N THR A 25 -13.85 -1.15 -5.28
CA THR A 25 -12.80 -1.56 -6.24
C THR A 25 -12.52 -0.41 -7.21
N ARG A 26 -11.23 -0.15 -7.48
CA ARG A 26 -10.81 0.85 -8.47
C ARG A 26 -9.72 0.28 -9.36
N ALA A 27 -9.83 0.52 -10.67
CA ALA A 27 -8.73 0.26 -11.59
C ALA A 27 -7.52 1.13 -11.24
N ALA A 28 -6.32 0.56 -11.31
CA ALA A 28 -5.09 1.28 -10.99
C ALA A 28 -4.77 2.35 -12.04
N SER A 29 -4.60 3.58 -11.55
CA SER A 29 -4.06 4.72 -12.29
C SER A 29 -3.32 5.63 -11.31
N PRO A 30 -2.39 6.50 -11.76
CA PRO A 30 -1.71 7.43 -10.87
C PRO A 30 -2.67 8.27 -10.03
N ALA A 31 -3.72 8.82 -10.67
CA ALA A 31 -4.74 9.61 -9.98
C ALA A 31 -5.53 8.78 -8.95
N ALA A 32 -5.91 7.54 -9.29
CA ALA A 32 -6.64 6.69 -8.35
C ALA A 32 -5.81 6.32 -7.12
N ILE A 33 -4.50 6.12 -7.29
CA ILE A 33 -3.55 5.85 -6.20
C ILE A 33 -3.38 7.10 -5.35
N GLU A 34 -3.13 8.26 -5.96
CA GLU A 34 -2.97 9.54 -5.26
C GLU A 34 -4.21 9.87 -4.40
N ASP A 35 -5.40 9.85 -4.98
CA ASP A 35 -6.66 10.11 -4.27
C ASP A 35 -6.83 9.20 -3.04
N ALA A 36 -6.56 7.91 -3.22
CA ALA A 36 -6.76 6.90 -2.19
C ALA A 36 -5.72 7.00 -1.08
N VAL A 37 -4.45 7.25 -1.42
CA VAL A 37 -3.36 7.34 -0.44
C VAL A 37 -3.52 8.60 0.41
N CYS A 38 -3.76 9.77 -0.20
CA CYS A 38 -3.85 11.04 0.53
C CYS A 38 -5.06 11.09 1.47
N SER A 39 -6.12 10.31 1.20
CA SER A 39 -7.32 10.25 2.04
C SER A 39 -7.32 9.10 3.06
N ALA A 40 -6.33 8.19 3.01
CA ALA A 40 -6.31 6.98 3.84
C ALA A 40 -5.72 7.21 5.23
N ASP A 41 -6.36 6.57 6.22
CA ASP A 41 -5.80 6.41 7.57
C ASP A 41 -4.81 5.21 7.64
N LEU A 42 -4.99 4.22 6.74
CA LEU A 42 -4.12 3.05 6.59
C LEU A 42 -3.96 2.68 5.11
N VAL A 43 -2.71 2.49 4.66
CA VAL A 43 -2.37 1.99 3.33
C VAL A 43 -1.63 0.66 3.45
N ILE A 44 -2.05 -0.35 2.68
CA ILE A 44 -1.37 -1.64 2.60
C ILE A 44 -0.80 -1.82 1.19
N GLY A 45 0.53 -1.81 1.09
CA GLY A 45 1.28 -2.14 -0.12
C GLY A 45 1.37 -3.64 -0.31
N ALA A 46 0.56 -4.21 -1.21
CA ALA A 46 0.46 -5.65 -1.44
C ALA A 46 0.78 -6.05 -2.88
N VAL A 47 1.71 -5.33 -3.53
CA VAL A 47 2.07 -5.58 -4.92
C VAL A 47 3.20 -6.60 -5.00
N LEU A 48 2.97 -7.65 -5.80
CA LEU A 48 3.94 -8.70 -6.07
C LEU A 48 4.19 -8.77 -7.57
N VAL A 49 5.46 -8.66 -7.98
CA VAL A 49 5.87 -8.94 -9.36
C VAL A 49 6.82 -10.15 -9.32
N PRO A 50 6.42 -11.32 -9.85
CA PRO A 50 7.26 -12.51 -9.81
C PRO A 50 8.61 -12.27 -10.49
N GLY A 51 9.70 -12.57 -9.77
CA GLY A 51 11.07 -12.44 -10.29
C GLY A 51 11.59 -11.01 -10.47
N ALA A 52 10.85 -9.99 -10.05
CA ALA A 52 11.26 -8.59 -10.17
C ALA A 52 11.12 -7.83 -8.85
N LYS A 53 11.74 -6.64 -8.80
CA LYS A 53 11.51 -5.69 -7.71
C LYS A 53 10.09 -5.15 -7.79
N ALA A 54 9.50 -4.85 -6.63
CA ALA A 54 8.22 -4.17 -6.59
C ALA A 54 8.35 -2.76 -7.22
N PRO A 55 7.40 -2.34 -8.09
CA PRO A 55 7.38 -0.99 -8.63
C PRO A 55 7.07 0.01 -7.51
N LYS A 56 7.68 1.19 -7.57
CA LYS A 56 7.36 2.30 -6.66
C LYS A 56 6.07 2.98 -7.13
N LEU A 57 4.97 2.68 -6.44
CA LEU A 57 3.63 3.17 -6.77
C LEU A 57 3.25 4.41 -5.96
N VAL A 58 3.79 4.52 -4.74
CA VAL A 58 3.57 5.65 -3.85
C VAL A 58 4.89 6.39 -3.67
N SER A 59 4.95 7.61 -4.17
CA SER A 59 6.14 8.45 -4.05
C SER A 59 6.26 9.04 -2.65
N ARG A 60 7.47 9.47 -2.26
CA ARG A 60 7.67 10.20 -1.00
C ARG A 60 6.81 11.47 -0.92
N VAL A 61 6.59 12.12 -2.07
CA VAL A 61 5.72 13.30 -2.16
C VAL A 61 4.29 12.96 -1.76
N LEU A 62 3.76 11.82 -2.20
CA LEU A 62 2.42 11.37 -1.78
C LEU A 62 2.39 11.00 -0.30
N VAL A 63 3.44 10.37 0.22
CA VAL A 63 3.53 10.06 1.66
C VAL A 63 3.48 11.34 2.51
N SER A 64 4.17 12.40 2.10
CA SER A 64 4.12 13.70 2.81
C SER A 64 2.77 14.41 2.74
N GLN A 65 1.85 13.97 1.88
CA GLN A 65 0.49 14.51 1.78
C GLN A 65 -0.54 13.69 2.57
N MET A 66 -0.13 12.56 3.15
CA MET A 66 -1.00 11.77 4.02
C MET A 66 -1.28 12.52 5.31
N ARG A 67 -2.36 12.12 5.99
CA ARG A 67 -2.70 12.68 7.30
C ARG A 67 -1.63 12.28 8.33
N PRO A 68 -1.17 13.21 9.19
CA PRO A 68 -0.30 12.86 10.31
C PRO A 68 -0.90 11.76 11.18
N GLY A 69 -0.10 10.76 11.52
CA GLY A 69 -0.53 9.58 12.27
C GLY A 69 -1.13 8.46 11.42
N SER A 70 -1.31 8.64 10.11
CA SER A 70 -1.65 7.54 9.21
C SER A 70 -0.57 6.45 9.22
N VAL A 71 -0.96 5.25 8.80
CA VAL A 71 -0.09 4.06 8.82
C VAL A 71 0.12 3.53 7.40
N ILE A 72 1.35 3.11 7.09
CA ILE A 72 1.71 2.35 5.91
C ILE A 72 2.18 0.96 6.36
N VAL A 73 1.63 -0.09 5.76
CA VAL A 73 2.11 -1.46 5.87
C VAL A 73 2.59 -1.90 4.49
N ASP A 74 3.90 -2.10 4.31
CA ASP A 74 4.44 -2.54 3.01
C ASP A 74 4.81 -4.03 3.05
N VAL A 75 3.89 -4.87 2.59
CA VAL A 75 4.09 -6.33 2.49
C VAL A 75 5.03 -6.67 1.34
N ALA A 76 5.20 -5.77 0.37
CA ALA A 76 6.13 -5.95 -0.74
C ALA A 76 7.60 -5.64 -0.34
N VAL A 77 7.87 -5.40 0.96
CA VAL A 77 9.21 -5.08 1.48
C VAL A 77 10.26 -6.13 1.12
N ASP A 78 9.87 -7.42 1.05
CA ASP A 78 10.76 -8.52 0.65
C ASP A 78 11.28 -8.37 -0.80
N GLN A 79 10.59 -7.59 -1.63
CA GLN A 79 10.99 -7.22 -3.00
C GLN A 79 11.44 -5.75 -3.12
N GLY A 80 11.77 -5.11 -2.00
CA GLY A 80 12.20 -3.71 -1.92
C GLY A 80 11.08 -2.70 -1.66
N GLY A 81 9.83 -3.15 -1.50
CA GLY A 81 8.67 -2.32 -1.18
C GLY A 81 8.06 -1.59 -2.37
N CYS A 82 6.74 -1.43 -2.39
CA CYS A 82 6.04 -0.65 -3.41
C CYS A 82 5.85 0.83 -3.05
N ILE A 83 6.29 1.24 -1.86
CA ILE A 83 6.33 2.65 -1.45
C ILE A 83 7.80 3.14 -1.46
N GLU A 84 8.04 4.36 -1.93
CA GLU A 84 9.41 4.92 -2.03
C GLU A 84 10.10 5.07 -0.68
N THR A 85 9.34 5.38 0.37
CA THR A 85 9.83 5.59 1.74
C THR A 85 10.02 4.29 2.52
N THR A 86 9.74 3.13 1.92
CA THR A 86 9.91 1.81 2.55
C THR A 86 11.38 1.53 2.85
N ARG A 87 11.65 1.23 4.12
CA ARG A 87 12.90 0.68 4.63
C ARG A 87 12.57 -0.59 5.42
N PRO A 88 13.22 -1.72 5.14
CA PRO A 88 13.01 -2.95 5.90
C PRO A 88 13.19 -2.73 7.40
N THR A 89 12.29 -3.32 8.19
CA THR A 89 12.28 -3.32 9.66
C THR A 89 12.29 -4.77 10.17
N THR A 90 12.33 -4.95 11.49
CA THR A 90 12.39 -6.28 12.12
C THR A 90 11.27 -6.44 13.14
N HIS A 91 10.93 -7.66 13.55
CA HIS A 91 9.92 -7.86 14.60
C HIS A 91 10.26 -7.15 15.92
N SER A 92 11.55 -7.01 16.26
CA SER A 92 12.01 -6.31 17.47
C SER A 92 11.97 -4.79 17.36
N ASP A 93 12.01 -4.25 16.15
CA ASP A 93 11.92 -2.81 15.86
C ASP A 93 11.06 -2.64 14.59
N PRO A 94 9.73 -2.78 14.70
CA PRO A 94 8.84 -3.03 13.56
C PRO A 94 8.34 -1.78 12.86
N VAL A 95 8.55 -0.61 13.46
CA VAL A 95 8.00 0.64 12.95
C VAL A 95 8.98 1.80 12.99
N TYR A 96 8.84 2.73 12.06
CA TYR A 96 9.49 4.03 12.12
C TYR A 96 8.54 5.14 11.67
N LEU A 97 8.81 6.37 12.11
CA LEU A 97 8.05 7.55 11.71
C LEU A 97 8.81 8.30 10.61
N LEU A 98 8.12 8.66 9.53
CA LEU A 98 8.66 9.46 8.44
C LEU A 98 7.52 10.28 7.80
N GLU A 99 7.74 11.59 7.61
CA GLU A 99 6.71 12.54 7.15
C GLU A 99 5.42 12.46 8.00
N GLU A 100 5.57 12.27 9.31
CA GLU A 100 4.46 12.05 10.27
C GLU A 100 3.61 10.80 10.01
N VAL A 101 4.05 9.91 9.13
CA VAL A 101 3.39 8.62 8.81
C VAL A 101 4.17 7.46 9.42
N ILE A 102 3.45 6.57 10.10
CA ILE A 102 4.02 5.37 10.73
C ILE A 102 4.19 4.30 9.66
N HIS A 103 5.41 3.80 9.48
CA HIS A 103 5.71 2.75 8.52
C HIS A 103 5.95 1.43 9.26
N TYR A 104 5.22 0.39 8.88
CA TYR A 104 5.48 -1.00 9.25
C TYR A 104 5.94 -1.74 8.00
N CYS A 105 7.19 -2.20 8.02
CA CYS A 105 7.83 -2.82 6.85
C CYS A 105 8.63 -4.05 7.29
N VAL A 106 8.05 -4.89 8.14
CA VAL A 106 8.74 -6.09 8.66
C VAL A 106 8.86 -7.10 7.53
N ALA A 107 10.08 -7.46 7.17
CA ALA A 107 10.34 -8.52 6.20
C ALA A 107 10.02 -9.89 6.80
N ASN A 108 9.62 -10.85 5.96
CA ASN A 108 9.21 -12.20 6.40
C ASN A 108 8.13 -12.18 7.50
N MET A 109 7.01 -11.48 7.25
CA MET A 109 5.92 -11.32 8.22
C MET A 109 5.30 -12.61 8.82
N PRO A 110 5.18 -13.75 8.11
CA PRO A 110 4.61 -14.98 8.66
C PRO A 110 5.45 -15.61 9.77
#